data_AF-A0AA43EGB3-F1
#
_entry.id   AF-A0AA43EGB3-F1
#
_cell.length_a   1.000
_cell.length_b   1.000
_cell.length_c   1.000
_cell.angle_alpha   90.00
_cell.angle_beta   90.00
_cell.angle_gamma   90.00
#
_symmetry.space_group_name_H-M   'P 1'
#
loop_
_entity.id
_entity.type
_entity.pdbx_description
1 polymer ?
#
loop_
_entity_poly.entity_id
_entity_poly.type
_entity_poly.pdbx_seq_one_letter_code
_entity_poly.pdbx_strand_id
1 'polypeptide(L)'
;RPPNLAESAALTTETRALVRGTVFDDRNHDGVFGAGDVGLGGVLVRENRSGTAVVTLGDGTYRMLVHSDSLVVAEQNPSGFASLTPDIVSTGVVASGDSITVNFADVGVITITNGGTISGPAGRAVDFAHRVDARTAGHADIVAAGDSAFTRVWYVDVNGNGLVDGADRPLVPADGDLDPAGPGGGVLNLILRVFVPAGALPGATATFTITVTQTVSGTPLVLTATAGDAILVTPGFGKLSIEKSLDRTDALPGDVITYAVRLANVGADSLANVVLIDPVSQWLDVEPDAFGAGLDLRWQPPAGAPVFLTFDPGDADEAQFTPLDHTLRVLFSRNAPFYLAPGQAGVITYRVRVR
;
A
#
# COMPACT_ATOMS: atom_id res chain seq x y z
N ARG A 1 27.94 68.58 -41.08
CA ARG A 1 26.55 68.88 -40.63
C ARG A 1 26.59 68.87 -39.10
N PRO A 2 26.31 69.98 -38.39
CA PRO A 2 26.25 69.94 -36.94
C PRO A 2 25.12 69.00 -36.49
N PRO A 3 25.23 68.34 -35.32
CA PRO A 3 24.15 67.50 -34.82
C PRO A 3 22.88 68.33 -34.63
N ASN A 4 21.76 67.79 -35.09
CA ASN A 4 20.44 68.38 -34.92
C ASN A 4 20.02 68.23 -33.44
N LEU A 5 20.21 69.29 -32.65
CA LEU A 5 19.83 69.31 -31.23
C LEU A 5 18.31 69.14 -31.02
N ALA A 6 17.47 69.25 -32.06
CA ALA A 6 16.03 69.01 -31.95
C ALA A 6 15.68 67.51 -31.77
N GLU A 7 16.59 66.58 -32.08
CA GLU A 7 16.41 65.16 -31.74
C GLU A 7 16.62 64.88 -30.24
N SER A 8 17.20 65.83 -29.49
CA SER A 8 17.37 65.75 -28.03
C SER A 8 16.27 66.49 -27.24
N ALA A 9 15.20 66.94 -27.90
CA ALA A 9 14.14 67.75 -27.29
C ALA A 9 12.78 67.02 -27.15
N ALA A 10 12.71 65.71 -27.40
CA ALA A 10 11.53 64.92 -27.11
C ALA A 10 11.54 64.50 -25.62
N LEU A 11 10.98 65.34 -24.76
CA LEU A 11 10.64 64.96 -23.39
C LEU A 11 9.24 64.33 -23.41
N THR A 12 9.15 63.00 -23.30
CA THR A 12 7.87 62.31 -23.13
C THR A 12 7.62 62.09 -21.63
N THR A 13 6.43 62.48 -21.16
CA THR A 13 5.96 62.13 -19.82
C THR A 13 5.07 60.90 -19.94
N GLU A 14 5.55 59.74 -19.51
CA GLU A 14 4.70 58.56 -19.33
C GLU A 14 4.15 58.58 -17.90
N THR A 15 2.83 58.70 -17.80
CA THR A 15 2.13 58.63 -16.52
C THR A 15 1.57 57.21 -16.40
N ARG A 16 2.03 56.45 -15.39
CA ARG A 16 1.66 55.04 -15.14
C ARG A 16 0.84 54.87 -13.86
N ALA A 17 0.19 53.73 -13.69
CA ALA A 17 -0.38 53.28 -12.43
C ALA A 17 0.61 52.32 -11.73
N LEU A 18 0.55 52.25 -10.40
CA LEU A 18 1.34 51.32 -9.59
C LEU A 18 0.47 50.17 -9.11
N VAL A 19 0.79 48.96 -9.55
CA VAL A 19 0.26 47.74 -8.96
C VAL A 19 1.30 47.22 -7.97
N ARG A 20 0.86 46.94 -6.75
CA ARG A 20 1.68 46.31 -5.73
C ARG A 20 0.92 45.16 -5.09
N GLY A 21 1.63 44.28 -4.43
CA GLY A 21 1.01 43.11 -3.84
C GLY A 21 1.96 42.24 -3.09
N THR A 22 1.39 41.19 -2.49
CA THR A 22 2.13 40.11 -1.86
C THR A 22 1.54 38.79 -2.34
N VAL A 23 2.43 37.86 -2.72
CA VAL A 23 2.10 36.44 -2.81
C VAL A 23 2.51 35.80 -1.49
N PHE A 24 1.65 35.02 -0.86
CA PHE A 24 1.90 34.50 0.48
C PHE A 24 1.30 33.12 0.73
N ASP A 25 1.98 32.35 1.58
CA ASP A 25 1.50 31.15 2.23
C ASP A 25 0.49 31.57 3.31
N ASP A 26 -0.79 31.44 2.98
CA ASP A 26 -1.94 31.75 3.82
C ASP A 26 -2.19 30.59 4.78
N ARG A 27 -1.81 30.76 6.04
CA ARG A 27 -1.84 29.65 7.02
C ARG A 27 -3.14 29.54 7.79
N ASN A 28 -3.94 30.60 7.79
CA ASN A 28 -5.22 30.64 8.48
C ASN A 28 -6.41 30.48 7.51
N HIS A 29 -6.14 30.47 6.20
CA HIS A 29 -7.06 30.26 5.09
C HIS A 29 -8.14 31.34 4.99
N ASP A 30 -7.82 32.58 5.35
CA ASP A 30 -8.77 33.70 5.29
C ASP A 30 -8.67 34.53 4.00
N GLY A 31 -7.67 34.26 3.15
CA GLY A 31 -7.41 34.95 1.89
C GLY A 31 -6.79 36.34 2.07
N VAL A 32 -6.38 36.73 3.28
CA VAL A 32 -5.93 38.07 3.63
C VAL A 32 -4.54 38.01 4.26
N PHE A 33 -3.55 38.62 3.58
CA PHE A 33 -2.19 38.69 4.11
C PHE A 33 -2.14 39.38 5.48
N GLY A 34 -1.78 38.62 6.51
CA GLY A 34 -1.86 39.03 7.89
C GLY A 34 -0.80 38.38 8.79
N ALA A 35 -1.09 38.35 10.09
CA ALA A 35 -0.17 37.82 11.08
C ALA A 35 -0.15 36.28 11.02
N GLY A 36 1.03 35.70 10.80
CA GLY A 36 1.22 34.25 10.69
C GLY A 36 1.48 33.77 9.27
N ASP A 37 1.15 34.59 8.27
CA ASP A 37 1.44 34.32 6.87
C ASP A 37 2.90 34.62 6.52
N VAL A 38 3.39 33.95 5.48
CA VAL A 38 4.76 34.13 5.00
C VAL A 38 4.74 34.44 3.53
N GLY A 39 5.38 35.54 3.15
CA GLY A 39 5.51 35.89 1.74
C GLY A 39 6.34 34.88 0.96
N LEU A 40 5.91 34.59 -0.27
CA LEU A 40 6.52 33.64 -1.18
C LEU A 40 7.35 34.36 -2.24
N GLY A 41 8.67 34.28 -2.10
CA GLY A 41 9.61 34.87 -3.06
C GLY A 41 9.83 34.03 -4.31
N GLY A 42 10.24 34.68 -5.41
CA GLY A 42 10.53 33.99 -6.66
C GLY A 42 9.31 33.68 -7.53
N VAL A 43 8.13 34.20 -7.17
CA VAL A 43 6.87 33.94 -7.86
C VAL A 43 6.64 34.95 -8.97
N LEU A 44 6.22 34.46 -10.13
CA LEU A 44 6.04 35.26 -11.33
C LEU A 44 4.63 35.88 -11.36
N VAL A 45 4.57 37.20 -11.38
CA VAL A 45 3.33 37.96 -11.51
C VAL A 45 3.37 38.75 -12.81
N ARG A 46 2.32 38.64 -13.62
CA ARG A 46 2.21 39.24 -14.95
C ARG A 46 0.95 40.07 -15.05
N GLU A 47 0.97 41.07 -15.92
CA GLU A 47 -0.27 41.68 -16.40
C GLU A 47 -0.51 41.41 -17.89
N ASN A 48 -1.78 41.33 -18.26
CA ASN A 48 -2.23 40.81 -19.56
C ASN A 48 -1.93 41.76 -20.74
N ARG A 49 -1.81 43.07 -20.52
CA ARG A 49 -1.91 44.06 -21.61
C ARG A 49 -0.58 44.64 -22.07
N SER A 50 0.28 45.11 -21.16
CA SER A 50 1.65 45.52 -21.53
C SER A 50 2.65 44.35 -21.52
N GLY A 51 2.22 43.16 -21.10
CA GLY A 51 3.08 41.99 -20.91
C GLY A 51 4.12 42.17 -19.80
N THR A 52 3.96 43.20 -18.96
CA THR A 52 4.86 43.48 -17.85
C THR A 52 4.81 42.30 -16.88
N ALA A 53 5.99 41.81 -16.52
CA ALA A 53 6.17 40.69 -15.63
C ALA A 53 7.20 41.05 -14.57
N VAL A 54 6.93 40.68 -13.33
CA VAL A 54 7.84 40.85 -12.20
C VAL A 54 7.92 39.55 -11.42
N VAL A 55 8.97 39.42 -10.63
CA VAL A 55 9.16 38.31 -9.71
C VAL A 55 9.08 38.86 -8.30
N THR A 56 8.36 38.19 -7.41
CA THR A 56 8.27 38.58 -6.00
C THR A 56 9.64 38.57 -5.33
N LEU A 57 9.87 39.54 -4.44
CA LEU A 57 11.05 39.59 -3.58
C LEU A 57 11.00 38.46 -2.54
N GLY A 58 12.09 38.26 -1.80
CA GLY A 58 12.17 37.19 -0.79
C GLY A 58 11.09 37.25 0.30
N ASP A 59 10.46 38.41 0.50
CA ASP A 59 9.34 38.63 1.42
C ASP A 59 7.96 38.51 0.75
N GLY A 60 7.90 37.97 -0.47
CA GLY A 60 6.67 37.79 -1.26
C GLY A 60 6.14 39.06 -1.93
N THR A 61 6.74 40.22 -1.69
CA THR A 61 6.22 41.47 -2.23
C THR A 61 6.59 41.69 -3.69
N TYR A 62 5.71 42.32 -4.45
CA TYR A 62 5.99 42.75 -5.82
C TYR A 62 5.43 44.15 -6.10
N ARG A 63 6.02 44.82 -7.08
CA ARG A 63 5.59 46.12 -7.59
C ARG A 63 5.81 46.18 -9.10
N MET A 64 4.81 46.62 -9.85
CA MET A 64 4.91 46.85 -11.29
C MET A 64 4.24 48.16 -11.70
N LEU A 65 4.85 48.86 -12.65
CA LEU A 65 4.28 50.07 -13.24
C LEU A 65 3.55 49.71 -14.53
N VAL A 66 2.26 49.99 -14.59
CA VAL A 66 1.37 49.59 -15.69
C VAL A 66 0.75 50.82 -16.36
N HIS A 67 0.32 50.66 -17.60
CA HIS A 67 -0.37 51.74 -18.33
C HIS A 67 -1.81 51.90 -17.81
N SER A 68 -2.35 53.13 -17.92
CA SER A 68 -3.70 53.44 -17.45
C SER A 68 -4.77 52.86 -18.37
N ASP A 69 -5.34 51.72 -17.99
CA ASP A 69 -6.34 51.00 -18.79
C ASP A 69 -6.97 49.84 -17.99
N SER A 70 -7.88 49.06 -18.59
CA SER A 70 -8.37 47.81 -17.96
C SER A 70 -7.22 46.82 -17.77
N LEU A 71 -6.96 46.45 -16.51
CA LEU A 71 -5.82 45.60 -16.13
C LEU A 71 -6.28 44.29 -15.51
N VAL A 72 -5.70 43.20 -16.00
CA VAL A 72 -5.77 41.86 -15.40
C VAL A 72 -4.38 41.50 -14.92
N VAL A 73 -4.27 41.16 -13.63
CA VAL A 73 -3.05 40.70 -12.99
C VAL A 73 -3.18 39.20 -12.78
N ALA A 74 -2.16 38.45 -13.18
CA ALA A 74 -2.13 37.01 -13.08
C ALA A 74 -0.87 36.55 -12.35
N GLU A 75 -1.06 35.63 -11.41
CA GLU A 75 0.00 34.85 -10.81
C GLU A 75 0.25 33.56 -11.58
N GLN A 76 1.50 33.10 -11.58
CA GLN A 76 1.82 31.71 -11.83
C GLN A 76 2.08 30.99 -10.51
N ASN A 77 1.27 29.97 -10.21
CA ASN A 77 1.33 29.26 -8.93
C ASN A 77 2.76 28.83 -8.57
N PRO A 78 3.21 29.14 -7.34
CA PRO A 78 4.48 28.68 -6.85
C PRO A 78 4.54 27.14 -6.82
N SER A 79 5.74 26.58 -7.05
CA SER A 79 5.93 25.13 -6.96
C SER A 79 5.66 24.64 -5.53
N GLY A 80 4.79 23.63 -5.40
CA GLY A 80 4.41 23.07 -4.11
C GLY A 80 3.34 23.88 -3.37
N PHE A 81 2.66 24.79 -4.05
CA PHE A 81 1.53 25.56 -3.54
C PHE A 81 0.32 25.46 -4.47
N ALA A 82 -0.87 25.66 -3.90
CA ALA A 82 -2.13 25.76 -4.61
C ALA A 82 -2.89 26.99 -4.14
N SER A 83 -3.61 27.62 -5.04
CA SER A 83 -4.23 28.92 -4.81
C SER A 83 -5.50 28.80 -3.98
N LEU A 84 -5.62 29.68 -2.99
CA LEU A 84 -6.85 29.89 -2.24
C LEU A 84 -7.66 31.06 -2.79
N THR A 85 -6.97 32.08 -3.32
CA THR A 85 -7.58 33.16 -4.10
C THR A 85 -7.48 32.91 -5.61
N PRO A 86 -8.26 33.59 -6.45
CA PRO A 86 -8.13 33.46 -7.91
C PRO A 86 -6.74 33.89 -8.41
N ASP A 87 -6.11 33.04 -9.24
CA ASP A 87 -4.81 33.34 -9.90
C ASP A 87 -4.89 34.52 -10.85
N ILE A 88 -6.09 34.90 -11.27
CA ILE A 88 -6.35 35.95 -12.24
C ILE A 88 -7.32 36.96 -11.63
N VAL A 89 -6.82 38.16 -11.37
CA VAL A 89 -7.58 39.26 -10.77
C VAL A 89 -7.75 40.39 -11.78
N SER A 90 -9.00 40.70 -12.12
CA SER A 90 -9.35 41.90 -12.87
C SER A 90 -9.45 43.08 -11.92
N THR A 91 -8.64 44.11 -12.14
CA THR A 91 -8.62 45.33 -11.30
C THR A 91 -9.57 46.42 -11.82
N GLY A 92 -10.25 46.17 -12.95
CA GLY A 92 -11.01 47.19 -13.66
C GLY A 92 -10.10 48.18 -14.40
N VAL A 93 -10.63 49.37 -14.71
CA VAL A 93 -9.88 50.45 -15.37
C VAL A 93 -9.07 51.21 -14.33
N VAL A 94 -7.76 51.32 -14.57
CA VAL A 94 -6.84 52.03 -13.69
C VAL A 94 -6.40 53.34 -14.34
N ALA A 95 -6.39 54.43 -13.60
CA ALA A 95 -5.90 55.72 -14.06
C ALA A 95 -4.41 55.88 -13.73
N SER A 96 -3.73 56.78 -14.42
CA SER A 96 -2.36 57.08 -14.02
C SER A 96 -2.32 57.80 -12.66
N GLY A 97 -1.35 57.42 -11.84
CA GLY A 97 -1.23 57.87 -10.46
C GLY A 97 -1.93 56.95 -9.45
N ASP A 98 -2.80 56.05 -9.92
CA ASP A 98 -3.45 55.07 -9.05
C ASP A 98 -2.42 54.12 -8.42
N SER A 99 -2.68 53.75 -7.17
CA SER A 99 -1.96 52.67 -6.49
C SER A 99 -2.97 51.60 -6.08
N ILE A 100 -2.81 50.41 -6.66
CA ILE A 100 -3.73 49.28 -6.48
C ILE A 100 -2.97 48.15 -5.79
N THR A 101 -3.64 47.51 -4.85
CA THR A 101 -3.12 46.33 -4.16
C THR A 101 -3.83 45.08 -4.68
N VAL A 102 -3.06 44.12 -5.18
CA VAL A 102 -3.54 42.80 -5.57
C VAL A 102 -2.70 41.80 -4.81
N ASN A 103 -3.31 40.97 -3.98
CA ASN A 103 -2.59 39.93 -3.24
C ASN A 103 -3.06 38.56 -3.75
N PHE A 104 -2.18 37.58 -3.65
CA PHE A 104 -2.49 36.19 -3.97
C PHE A 104 -2.16 35.32 -2.76
N ALA A 105 -3.20 34.64 -2.26
CA ALA A 105 -3.13 33.71 -1.15
C ALA A 105 -2.99 32.28 -1.70
N ASP A 106 -1.95 31.60 -1.25
CA ASP A 106 -1.61 30.22 -1.60
C ASP A 106 -1.54 29.36 -0.34
N VAL A 107 -1.74 28.06 -0.49
CA VAL A 107 -1.53 27.07 0.58
C VAL A 107 -0.57 25.97 0.10
N GLY A 108 0.28 25.47 1.00
CA GLY A 108 1.16 24.36 0.68
C GLY A 108 0.40 23.11 0.25
N VAL A 109 0.83 22.45 -0.84
CA VAL A 109 0.18 21.21 -1.30
C VAL A 109 0.58 20.03 -0.45
N ILE A 110 -0.39 19.16 -0.13
CA ILE A 110 -0.13 17.89 0.54
C ILE A 110 0.84 17.03 -0.27
N THR A 111 1.69 16.26 0.41
CA THR A 111 2.62 15.31 -0.20
C THR A 111 2.57 13.95 0.49
N ILE A 112 3.00 12.90 -0.23
CA ILE A 112 3.17 11.56 0.31
C ILE A 112 4.45 10.92 -0.27
N THR A 113 5.20 10.20 0.54
CA THR A 113 6.38 9.45 0.08
C THR A 113 5.98 8.15 -0.64
N ASN A 114 6.78 7.77 -1.64
CA ASN A 114 6.60 6.53 -2.40
C ASN A 114 7.21 5.33 -1.64
N GLY A 115 6.48 4.21 -1.53
CA GLY A 115 6.96 2.99 -0.87
C GLY A 115 7.77 2.07 -1.81
N GLY A 116 7.61 2.24 -3.12
CA GLY A 116 8.41 1.56 -4.14
C GLY A 116 8.04 0.09 -4.33
N THR A 117 9.02 -0.70 -4.77
CA THR A 117 8.83 -2.14 -4.99
C THR A 117 9.47 -2.95 -3.87
N ILE A 118 8.67 -3.78 -3.19
CA ILE A 118 9.16 -4.72 -2.17
C ILE A 118 8.85 -6.16 -2.61
N SER A 119 9.78 -7.07 -2.37
CA SER A 119 9.58 -8.50 -2.61
C SER A 119 8.96 -9.17 -1.39
N GLY A 120 7.95 -10.03 -1.60
CA GLY A 120 7.28 -10.74 -0.51
C GLY A 120 6.77 -12.12 -0.91
N PRO A 121 6.87 -13.14 -0.03
CA PRO A 121 6.38 -14.46 -0.34
C PRO A 121 4.85 -14.51 -0.31
N ALA A 122 4.28 -15.39 -1.14
CA ALA A 122 2.86 -15.71 -1.09
C ALA A 122 2.43 -16.09 0.35
N GLY A 123 1.22 -15.69 0.73
CA GLY A 123 0.64 -15.99 2.05
C GLY A 123 1.24 -15.22 3.24
N ARG A 124 2.12 -14.24 3.00
CA ARG A 124 2.67 -13.36 4.04
C ARG A 124 2.28 -11.90 3.81
N ALA A 125 2.46 -11.09 4.85
CA ALA A 125 2.32 -9.65 4.76
C ALA A 125 3.62 -8.97 4.32
N VAL A 126 3.49 -7.85 3.63
CA VAL A 126 4.54 -6.92 3.24
C VAL A 126 4.11 -5.53 3.71
N ASP A 127 5.05 -4.76 4.25
CA ASP A 127 4.79 -3.45 4.84
C ASP A 127 5.48 -2.35 4.01
N PHE A 128 4.72 -1.31 3.65
CA PHE A 128 5.24 -0.11 2.97
C PHE A 128 5.14 1.08 3.92
N ALA A 129 6.27 1.77 4.13
CA ALA A 129 6.31 2.98 4.94
C ALA A 129 5.99 4.21 4.08
N HIS A 130 5.11 5.06 4.58
CA HIS A 130 4.77 6.35 3.97
C HIS A 130 4.87 7.47 5.00
N ARG A 131 5.22 8.65 4.52
CA ARG A 131 5.12 9.90 5.26
C ARG A 131 4.23 10.85 4.49
N VAL A 132 3.11 11.23 5.11
CA VAL A 132 2.23 12.29 4.63
C VAL A 132 2.67 13.62 5.26
N ASP A 133 2.77 14.66 4.44
CA ASP A 133 3.05 16.02 4.88
C ASP A 133 1.94 16.93 4.37
N ALA A 134 1.08 17.37 5.28
CA ALA A 134 -0.09 18.19 4.96
C ALA A 134 0.28 19.56 4.40
N ARG A 135 1.37 20.16 4.90
CA ARG A 135 1.87 21.52 4.59
C ARG A 135 0.90 22.68 4.83
N THR A 136 -0.40 22.42 4.90
CA THR A 136 -1.48 23.33 5.27
C THR A 136 -2.48 22.58 6.16
N ALA A 137 -3.25 23.30 6.98
CA ALA A 137 -4.18 22.66 7.92
C ALA A 137 -5.39 22.06 7.20
N GLY A 138 -5.78 20.84 7.54
CA GLY A 138 -6.94 20.20 6.92
C GLY A 138 -7.12 18.74 7.31
N HIS A 139 -8.21 18.16 6.83
CA HIS A 139 -8.50 16.74 7.02
C HIS A 139 -8.05 15.93 5.82
N ALA A 140 -7.22 14.91 6.03
CA ALA A 140 -6.67 14.03 5.02
C ALA A 140 -7.27 12.62 5.09
N ASP A 141 -7.93 12.22 4.00
CA ASP A 141 -8.37 10.85 3.76
C ASP A 141 -7.34 10.09 2.93
N ILE A 142 -7.06 8.83 3.30
CA ILE A 142 -6.05 7.99 2.63
C ILE A 142 -6.70 6.71 2.09
N VAL A 143 -6.45 6.43 0.81
CA VAL A 143 -6.96 5.23 0.13
C VAL A 143 -5.84 4.55 -0.64
N ALA A 144 -5.73 3.22 -0.51
CA ALA A 144 -4.86 2.39 -1.35
C ALA A 144 -5.71 1.54 -2.32
N ALA A 145 -5.69 1.92 -3.59
CA ALA A 145 -6.38 1.20 -4.67
C ALA A 145 -5.43 0.24 -5.39
N GLY A 146 -5.90 -0.95 -5.75
CA GLY A 146 -5.13 -1.95 -6.48
C GLY A 146 -5.88 -3.29 -6.50
N ASP A 147 -5.16 -4.38 -6.75
CA ASP A 147 -5.77 -5.72 -6.87
C ASP A 147 -6.58 -6.08 -5.61
N SER A 148 -7.86 -6.42 -5.81
CA SER A 148 -8.80 -6.81 -4.76
C SER A 148 -8.44 -8.13 -4.05
N ALA A 149 -7.62 -8.99 -4.67
CA ALA A 149 -7.16 -10.22 -4.04
C ALA A 149 -6.24 -9.94 -2.84
N PHE A 150 -5.53 -8.80 -2.85
CA PHE A 150 -4.63 -8.39 -1.78
C PHE A 150 -5.41 -7.59 -0.73
N THR A 151 -5.49 -8.11 0.49
CA THR A 151 -6.08 -7.36 1.61
C THR A 151 -5.07 -6.37 2.17
N ARG A 152 -5.54 -5.21 2.61
CA ARG A 152 -4.71 -4.07 3.01
C ARG A 152 -5.20 -3.48 4.33
N VAL A 153 -4.27 -3.06 5.18
CA VAL A 153 -4.57 -2.40 6.46
C VAL A 153 -3.57 -1.26 6.67
N TRP A 154 -4.08 -0.11 7.11
CA TRP A 154 -3.26 1.05 7.45
C TRP A 154 -2.97 1.09 8.95
N TYR A 155 -1.72 1.39 9.28
CA TYR A 155 -1.25 1.64 10.64
C TYR A 155 -0.62 3.04 10.71
N VAL A 156 -0.74 3.69 11.86
CA VAL A 156 0.08 4.83 12.23
C VAL A 156 1.41 4.31 12.75
N ASP A 157 2.50 4.73 12.14
CA ASP A 157 3.88 4.42 12.55
C ASP A 157 4.29 5.41 13.65
N VAL A 158 4.09 5.01 14.90
CA VAL A 158 4.24 5.91 16.05
C VAL A 158 5.71 6.17 16.36
N ASN A 159 6.58 5.20 16.09
CA ASN A 159 8.00 5.28 16.41
C ASN A 159 8.88 5.65 15.19
N GLY A 160 8.30 5.71 13.99
CA GLY A 160 8.95 6.13 12.75
C GLY A 160 9.92 5.10 12.18
N ASN A 161 9.79 3.82 12.53
CA ASN A 161 10.73 2.77 12.11
C ASN A 161 10.34 2.07 10.80
N GLY A 162 9.13 2.33 10.28
CA GLY A 162 8.61 1.74 9.05
C GLY A 162 8.23 0.25 9.15
N LEU A 163 8.09 -0.31 10.35
CA LEU A 163 7.75 -1.71 10.61
C LEU A 163 6.56 -1.79 11.55
N VAL A 164 5.52 -2.57 11.21
CA VAL A 164 4.39 -2.72 12.14
C VAL A 164 4.83 -3.54 13.36
N ASP A 165 4.88 -2.89 14.52
CA ASP A 165 5.24 -3.49 15.80
C ASP A 165 4.23 -3.15 16.93
N GLY A 166 4.61 -3.41 18.19
CA GLY A 166 3.73 -3.20 19.34
C GLY A 166 3.48 -1.74 19.72
N ALA A 167 4.26 -0.79 19.17
CA ALA A 167 4.05 0.64 19.36
C ALA A 167 2.97 1.20 18.41
N ASP A 168 2.70 0.49 17.31
CA ASP A 168 1.82 0.98 16.26
C ASP A 168 0.37 0.61 16.51
N ARG A 169 -0.51 1.38 15.85
CA ARG A 169 -1.95 1.18 15.96
C ARG A 169 -2.63 1.37 14.61
N PRO A 170 -3.81 0.76 14.40
CA PRO A 170 -4.60 1.01 13.21
C PRO A 170 -4.88 2.50 13.01
N LEU A 171 -4.86 2.92 11.75
CA LEU A 171 -5.28 4.26 11.34
C LEU A 171 -6.77 4.46 11.65
N VAL A 172 -7.12 5.57 12.29
CA VAL A 172 -8.51 5.97 12.54
C VAL A 172 -8.80 7.33 11.87
N PRO A 173 -10.07 7.68 11.60
CA PRO A 173 -10.39 8.94 10.93
C PRO A 173 -9.80 10.18 11.60
N ALA A 174 -9.75 10.22 12.94
CA ALA A 174 -9.19 11.36 13.68
C ALA A 174 -7.68 11.60 13.43
N ASP A 175 -6.95 10.60 12.93
CA ASP A 175 -5.54 10.78 12.57
C ASP A 175 -5.36 11.62 11.29
N GLY A 176 -6.43 11.74 10.48
CA GLY A 176 -6.44 12.56 9.28
C GLY A 176 -6.52 14.06 9.56
N ASP A 177 -6.79 14.50 10.80
CA ASP A 177 -6.82 15.92 11.16
C ASP A 177 -5.38 16.45 11.31
N LEU A 178 -4.83 16.96 10.22
CA LEU A 178 -3.43 17.40 10.13
C LEU A 178 -3.32 18.92 10.17
N ASP A 179 -2.54 19.42 11.13
CA ASP A 179 -2.25 20.85 11.29
C ASP A 179 -0.74 21.10 11.44
N PRO A 180 -0.10 21.78 10.47
CA PRO A 180 1.30 22.21 10.55
C PRO A 180 1.65 23.07 11.76
N ALA A 181 0.71 23.84 12.31
CA ALA A 181 0.91 24.65 13.52
C ALA A 181 0.69 23.85 14.81
N GLY A 182 0.15 22.63 14.70
CA GLY A 182 -0.14 21.74 15.82
C GLY A 182 1.05 20.91 16.32
N PRO A 183 0.87 20.12 17.39
CA PRO A 183 1.93 19.34 18.05
C PRO A 183 2.63 18.30 17.16
N GLY A 184 2.02 17.91 16.04
CA GLY A 184 2.56 16.95 15.06
C GLY A 184 3.15 17.59 13.81
N GLY A 185 3.13 18.93 13.69
CA GLY A 185 3.68 19.64 12.52
C GLY A 185 3.01 19.27 11.19
N GLY A 186 1.77 18.78 11.20
CA GLY A 186 1.05 18.37 9.99
C GLY A 186 1.62 17.11 9.32
N VAL A 187 2.39 16.30 10.06
CA VAL A 187 3.04 15.10 9.54
C VAL A 187 2.37 13.85 10.08
N LEU A 188 2.13 12.88 9.21
CA LEU A 188 1.60 11.57 9.58
C LEU A 188 2.46 10.46 8.95
N ASN A 189 3.16 9.70 9.80
CA ASN A 189 3.87 8.51 9.38
C ASN A 189 2.91 7.32 9.40
N LEU A 190 2.92 6.55 8.32
CA LEU A 190 1.98 5.48 8.05
C LEU A 190 2.71 4.23 7.59
N ILE A 191 2.13 3.08 7.89
CA ILE A 191 2.50 1.81 7.30
C ILE A 191 1.28 1.21 6.60
N LEU A 192 1.41 0.96 5.31
CA LEU A 192 0.47 0.14 4.55
C LEU A 192 0.91 -1.32 4.64
N ARG A 193 0.20 -2.12 5.43
CA ARG A 193 0.38 -3.57 5.49
C ARG A 193 -0.48 -4.25 4.43
N VAL A 194 0.15 -4.93 3.49
CA VAL A 194 -0.49 -5.66 2.39
C VAL A 194 -0.30 -7.16 2.56
N PHE A 195 -1.37 -7.94 2.53
CA PHE A 195 -1.30 -9.41 2.60
C PHE A 195 -1.29 -10.00 1.20
N VAL A 196 -0.23 -10.73 0.87
CA VAL A 196 -0.08 -11.43 -0.41
C VAL A 196 -0.94 -12.69 -0.39
N PRO A 197 -1.83 -12.91 -1.37
CA PRO A 197 -2.62 -14.14 -1.46
C PRO A 197 -1.74 -15.39 -1.44
N ALA A 198 -2.17 -16.45 -0.74
CA ALA A 198 -1.42 -17.71 -0.69
C ALA A 198 -1.31 -18.41 -2.05
N GLY A 199 -2.23 -18.14 -2.98
CA GLY A 199 -2.20 -18.66 -4.35
C GLY A 199 -1.48 -17.74 -5.35
N ALA A 200 -0.84 -16.65 -4.91
CA ALA A 200 -0.14 -15.75 -5.81
C ALA A 200 1.08 -16.45 -6.43
N LEU A 201 1.20 -16.38 -7.77
CA LEU A 201 2.28 -17.05 -8.50
C LEU A 201 3.63 -16.33 -8.28
N PRO A 202 4.74 -17.06 -8.07
CA PRO A 202 6.06 -16.46 -8.03
C PRO A 202 6.39 -15.69 -9.32
N GLY A 203 6.98 -14.51 -9.17
CA GLY A 203 7.29 -13.59 -10.28
C GLY A 203 6.13 -12.69 -10.70
N ALA A 204 4.91 -12.92 -10.20
CA ALA A 204 3.81 -11.97 -10.39
C ALA A 204 4.12 -10.62 -9.72
N THR A 205 3.60 -9.55 -10.32
CA THR A 205 3.71 -8.20 -9.76
C THR A 205 2.31 -7.66 -9.50
N ALA A 206 2.10 -7.09 -8.31
CA ALA A 206 0.90 -6.34 -7.97
C ALA A 206 1.27 -4.88 -7.71
N THR A 207 0.46 -3.94 -8.19
CA THR A 207 0.68 -2.49 -7.98
C THR A 207 -0.48 -1.88 -7.23
N PHE A 208 -0.17 -0.87 -6.41
CA PHE A 208 -1.13 -0.11 -5.63
C PHE A 208 -0.89 1.38 -5.83
N THR A 209 -1.98 2.11 -6.10
CA THR A 209 -1.98 3.57 -6.12
C THR A 209 -2.54 4.06 -4.79
N ILE A 210 -1.71 4.76 -4.03
CA ILE A 210 -2.12 5.43 -2.81
C ILE A 210 -2.51 6.85 -3.19
N THR A 211 -3.72 7.24 -2.80
CA THR A 211 -4.22 8.60 -2.96
C THR A 211 -4.53 9.16 -1.59
N VAL A 212 -3.91 10.30 -1.28
CA VAL A 212 -4.25 11.13 -0.12
C VAL A 212 -5.04 12.32 -0.62
N THR A 213 -6.22 12.54 -0.05
CA THR A 213 -7.11 13.65 -0.37
C THR A 213 -7.25 14.52 0.85
N GLN A 214 -6.79 15.76 0.79
CA GLN A 214 -6.91 16.72 1.87
C GLN A 214 -7.98 17.76 1.58
N THR A 215 -8.96 17.87 2.44
CA THR A 215 -9.85 19.04 2.46
C THR A 215 -9.24 20.10 3.37
N VAL A 216 -8.89 21.25 2.78
CA VAL A 216 -8.23 22.36 3.48
C VAL A 216 -9.21 23.00 4.45
N SER A 217 -8.80 23.17 5.70
CA SER A 217 -9.66 23.58 6.81
C SER A 217 -10.36 24.90 6.53
N GLY A 218 -11.70 24.94 6.69
CA GLY A 218 -12.49 26.16 6.49
C GLY A 218 -12.73 26.53 5.03
N THR A 219 -12.30 25.72 4.06
CA THR A 219 -12.40 26.03 2.63
C THR A 219 -12.99 24.84 1.85
N PRO A 220 -13.51 25.04 0.63
CA PRO A 220 -13.88 23.95 -0.27
C PRO A 220 -12.69 23.37 -1.05
N LEU A 221 -11.47 23.88 -0.84
CA LEU A 221 -10.29 23.46 -1.58
C LEU A 221 -9.90 22.03 -1.20
N VAL A 222 -9.74 21.18 -2.22
CA VAL A 222 -9.31 19.80 -2.06
C VAL A 222 -7.98 19.60 -2.78
N LEU A 223 -6.98 19.16 -2.02
CA LEU A 223 -5.64 18.86 -2.49
C LEU A 223 -5.46 17.35 -2.58
N THR A 224 -4.66 16.89 -3.54
CA THR A 224 -4.40 15.46 -3.71
C THR A 224 -2.92 15.18 -3.88
N ALA A 225 -2.46 14.10 -3.27
CA ALA A 225 -1.13 13.57 -3.47
C ALA A 225 -1.21 12.07 -3.75
N THR A 226 -0.31 11.57 -4.59
CA THR A 226 -0.27 10.15 -4.95
C THR A 226 1.09 9.53 -4.74
N ALA A 227 1.08 8.26 -4.33
CA ALA A 227 2.24 7.38 -4.25
C ALA A 227 1.91 6.06 -4.94
N GLY A 228 2.95 5.33 -5.34
CA GLY A 228 2.81 4.04 -6.01
C GLY A 228 3.64 2.99 -5.30
N ASP A 229 3.01 1.88 -4.95
CA ASP A 229 3.67 0.72 -4.36
C ASP A 229 3.57 -0.48 -5.30
N ALA A 230 4.54 -1.37 -5.22
CA ALA A 230 4.52 -2.63 -5.94
C ALA A 230 5.04 -3.78 -5.09
N ILE A 231 4.41 -4.95 -5.24
CA ILE A 231 4.88 -6.20 -4.65
C ILE A 231 5.37 -7.11 -5.78
N LEU A 232 6.61 -7.57 -5.67
CA LEU A 232 7.12 -8.70 -6.45
C LEU A 232 6.94 -9.98 -5.64
N VAL A 233 6.09 -10.89 -6.12
CA VAL A 233 5.79 -12.13 -5.39
C VAL A 233 6.98 -13.09 -5.49
N THR A 234 7.52 -13.49 -4.35
CA THR A 234 8.58 -14.50 -4.26
C THR A 234 8.00 -15.88 -3.93
N PRO A 235 8.72 -16.99 -4.21
CA PRO A 235 8.30 -18.32 -3.77
C PRO A 235 8.00 -18.36 -2.27
N GLY A 236 6.89 -19.00 -1.89
CA GLY A 236 6.58 -19.33 -0.51
C GLY A 236 7.30 -20.61 -0.07
N PHE A 237 7.05 -21.07 1.16
CA PHE A 237 7.40 -22.42 1.60
C PHE A 237 6.13 -23.24 1.82
N GLY A 238 6.13 -24.50 1.38
CA GLY A 238 5.15 -25.49 1.81
C GLY A 238 5.37 -25.84 3.29
N LYS A 239 4.28 -26.05 4.04
CA LYS A 239 4.33 -26.46 5.45
C LYS A 239 3.32 -27.54 5.70
N LEU A 240 3.79 -28.75 6.01
CA LEU A 240 2.93 -29.89 6.29
C LEU A 240 2.49 -29.85 7.77
N SER A 241 1.18 -29.92 8.00
CA SER A 241 0.58 -30.22 9.30
C SER A 241 0.03 -31.64 9.26
N ILE A 242 0.34 -32.44 10.28
CA ILE A 242 -0.12 -33.82 10.40
C ILE A 242 -0.86 -33.97 11.73
N GLU A 243 -2.05 -34.54 11.66
CA GLU A 243 -2.87 -34.87 12.83
C GLU A 243 -3.27 -36.35 12.74
N LYS A 244 -2.97 -37.13 13.77
CA LYS A 244 -3.31 -38.55 13.84
C LYS A 244 -4.36 -38.76 14.92
N SER A 245 -5.41 -39.47 14.56
CA SER A 245 -6.54 -39.79 15.43
C SER A 245 -6.90 -41.28 15.31
N LEU A 246 -7.68 -41.75 16.27
CA LEU A 246 -8.16 -43.12 16.39
C LEU A 246 -9.66 -43.10 16.73
N ASP A 247 -10.38 -44.14 16.32
CA ASP A 247 -11.82 -44.25 16.55
C ASP A 247 -12.19 -44.61 17.99
N ARG A 248 -11.28 -45.23 18.74
CA ARG A 248 -11.44 -45.55 20.17
C ARG A 248 -10.10 -45.64 20.90
N THR A 249 -10.06 -45.18 22.15
CA THR A 249 -8.87 -45.19 23.02
C THR A 249 -8.75 -46.41 23.91
N ASP A 250 -9.88 -47.07 24.20
CA ASP A 250 -9.92 -48.28 25.01
C ASP A 250 -10.12 -49.49 24.09
N ALA A 251 -9.17 -50.42 24.11
CA ALA A 251 -9.18 -51.62 23.28
C ALA A 251 -8.55 -52.80 24.02
N LEU A 252 -9.14 -53.98 23.85
CA LEU A 252 -8.67 -55.25 24.42
C LEU A 252 -7.86 -56.04 23.37
N PRO A 253 -7.03 -57.01 23.78
CA PRO A 253 -6.42 -57.97 22.86
C PRO A 253 -7.45 -58.57 21.89
N GLY A 254 -7.16 -58.46 20.59
CA GLY A 254 -8.02 -58.88 19.48
C GLY A 254 -8.92 -57.79 18.89
N ASP A 255 -9.06 -56.63 19.53
CA ASP A 255 -9.84 -55.50 19.00
C ASP A 255 -9.18 -54.86 17.78
N VAL A 256 -10.01 -54.40 16.83
CA VAL A 256 -9.56 -53.65 15.65
C VAL A 256 -9.81 -52.15 15.83
N ILE A 257 -8.77 -51.34 15.72
CA ILE A 257 -8.80 -49.87 15.82
C ILE A 257 -8.61 -49.28 14.42
N THR A 258 -9.40 -48.26 14.09
CA THR A 258 -9.24 -47.48 12.85
C THR A 258 -8.44 -46.22 13.15
N TYR A 259 -7.29 -46.07 12.49
CA TYR A 259 -6.49 -44.86 12.53
C TYR A 259 -6.84 -43.94 11.35
N ALA A 260 -6.89 -42.63 11.61
CA ALA A 260 -7.01 -41.59 10.59
C ALA A 260 -5.88 -40.57 10.73
N VAL A 261 -5.07 -40.43 9.69
CA VAL A 261 -3.97 -39.45 9.59
C VAL A 261 -4.38 -38.36 8.60
N ARG A 262 -4.65 -37.16 9.11
CA ARG A 262 -4.96 -35.98 8.31
C ARG A 262 -3.68 -35.24 7.97
N LEU A 263 -3.44 -35.04 6.67
CA LEU A 263 -2.34 -34.26 6.14
C LEU A 263 -2.90 -32.95 5.58
N ALA A 264 -2.37 -31.80 5.99
CA ALA A 264 -2.79 -30.50 5.48
C ALA A 264 -1.58 -29.65 5.12
N ASN A 265 -1.59 -29.03 3.93
CA ASN A 265 -0.61 -27.99 3.61
C ASN A 265 -1.09 -26.65 4.19
N VAL A 266 -0.50 -26.28 5.32
CA VAL A 266 -0.72 -24.99 6.00
C VAL A 266 0.31 -23.94 5.59
N GLY A 267 1.15 -24.25 4.59
CA GLY A 267 2.10 -23.33 3.98
C GLY A 267 1.52 -22.59 2.79
N ALA A 268 2.37 -21.81 2.13
CA ALA A 268 1.99 -20.93 1.03
C ALA A 268 2.58 -21.34 -0.33
N ASP A 269 3.27 -22.47 -0.38
CA ASP A 269 3.67 -23.12 -1.63
C ASP A 269 3.27 -24.61 -1.59
N SER A 270 3.15 -25.24 -2.75
CA SER A 270 2.75 -26.64 -2.88
C SER A 270 3.81 -27.56 -2.27
N LEU A 271 3.38 -28.57 -1.53
CA LEU A 271 4.26 -29.64 -1.08
C LEU A 271 4.36 -30.70 -2.18
N ALA A 272 5.58 -31.11 -2.50
CA ALA A 272 5.86 -32.23 -3.40
C ALA A 272 6.63 -33.32 -2.66
N ASN A 273 6.65 -34.55 -3.20
CA ASN A 273 7.41 -35.68 -2.67
C ASN A 273 7.13 -35.97 -1.18
N VAL A 274 5.86 -35.84 -0.78
CA VAL A 274 5.44 -36.09 0.60
C VAL A 274 5.61 -37.57 0.92
N VAL A 275 6.42 -37.86 1.93
CA VAL A 275 6.60 -39.21 2.49
C VAL A 275 6.02 -39.21 3.90
N LEU A 276 5.00 -40.03 4.13
CA LEU A 276 4.52 -40.33 5.48
C LEU A 276 5.24 -41.58 5.97
N ILE A 277 5.80 -41.50 7.18
CA ILE A 277 6.37 -42.63 7.90
C ILE A 277 5.67 -42.68 9.26
N ASP A 278 5.01 -43.80 9.52
CA ASP A 278 4.24 -44.03 10.72
C ASP A 278 4.78 -45.28 11.45
N PRO A 279 5.56 -45.08 12.53
CA PRO A 279 5.97 -46.17 13.40
C PRO A 279 4.75 -46.73 14.13
N VAL A 280 4.42 -47.98 13.83
CA VAL A 280 3.34 -48.72 14.49
C VAL A 280 3.92 -49.42 15.71
N SER A 281 3.21 -49.37 16.84
CA SER A 281 3.64 -50.05 18.06
C SER A 281 3.77 -51.56 17.84
N GLN A 282 4.76 -52.20 18.47
CA GLN A 282 4.95 -53.67 18.44
C GLN A 282 3.77 -54.47 19.06
N TRP A 283 2.88 -53.80 19.78
CA TRP A 283 1.66 -54.37 20.36
C TRP A 283 0.45 -54.34 19.42
N LEU A 284 0.63 -53.77 18.23
CA LEU A 284 -0.40 -53.63 17.22
C LEU A 284 0.06 -54.36 15.95
N ASP A 285 -0.84 -55.15 15.38
CA ASP A 285 -0.69 -55.73 14.06
C ASP A 285 -1.46 -54.88 13.05
N VAL A 286 -0.80 -54.39 12.01
CA VAL A 286 -1.53 -53.74 10.90
C VAL A 286 -2.39 -54.80 10.22
N GLU A 287 -3.67 -54.49 9.97
CA GLU A 287 -4.63 -55.39 9.34
C GLU A 287 -4.57 -55.25 7.81
N PRO A 288 -4.02 -56.24 7.07
CA PRO A 288 -4.13 -56.26 5.63
C PRO A 288 -5.58 -56.54 5.21
N ASP A 289 -5.94 -56.20 3.98
CA ASP A 289 -7.26 -56.34 3.38
C ASP A 289 -8.39 -55.69 4.19
N ALA A 290 -8.06 -54.70 5.01
CA ALA A 290 -8.97 -54.03 5.94
C ALA A 290 -10.22 -53.44 5.28
N PHE A 291 -10.17 -53.15 3.97
CA PHE A 291 -11.24 -52.59 3.16
C PHE A 291 -11.71 -53.52 2.03
N GLY A 292 -11.24 -54.77 2.00
CA GLY A 292 -11.48 -55.74 0.94
C GLY A 292 -10.17 -56.37 0.45
N ALA A 293 -10.26 -57.45 -0.33
CA ALA A 293 -9.07 -58.14 -0.86
C ALA A 293 -8.21 -57.21 -1.74
N GLY A 294 -6.93 -57.05 -1.37
CA GLY A 294 -5.97 -56.12 -1.96
C GLY A 294 -6.13 -54.66 -1.54
N LEU A 295 -7.06 -54.35 -0.62
CA LEU A 295 -7.41 -52.98 -0.21
C LEU A 295 -7.02 -52.78 1.25
N ASP A 296 -5.74 -52.45 1.46
CA ASP A 296 -5.13 -52.40 2.79
C ASP A 296 -5.30 -51.03 3.48
N LEU A 297 -5.13 -49.94 2.73
CA LEU A 297 -5.14 -48.57 3.24
C LEU A 297 -5.97 -47.66 2.34
N ARG A 298 -6.84 -46.84 2.93
CA ARG A 298 -7.67 -45.88 2.19
C ARG A 298 -7.04 -44.49 2.19
N TRP A 299 -6.77 -43.94 1.01
CA TRP A 299 -6.40 -42.55 0.80
C TRP A 299 -7.58 -41.74 0.28
N GLN A 300 -7.98 -40.70 1.01
CA GLN A 300 -8.92 -39.69 0.53
C GLN A 300 -8.12 -38.43 0.12
N PRO A 301 -7.90 -38.20 -1.19
CA PRO A 301 -7.23 -37.00 -1.67
C PRO A 301 -8.07 -35.73 -1.43
N PRO A 302 -7.47 -34.53 -1.52
CA PRO A 302 -8.18 -33.26 -1.40
C PRO A 302 -9.32 -33.07 -2.40
N ALA A 303 -9.20 -33.66 -3.58
CA ALA A 303 -10.22 -33.69 -4.61
C ALA A 303 -10.25 -35.07 -5.27
N GLY A 304 -11.45 -35.56 -5.59
CA GLY A 304 -11.67 -36.85 -6.25
C GLY A 304 -12.17 -37.95 -5.32
N ALA A 305 -12.37 -39.13 -5.90
CA ALA A 305 -12.81 -40.32 -5.19
C ALA A 305 -11.67 -40.90 -4.32
N PRO A 306 -12.00 -41.62 -3.23
CA PRO A 306 -10.99 -42.33 -2.45
C PRO A 306 -10.28 -43.38 -3.30
N VAL A 307 -8.98 -43.54 -3.04
CA VAL A 307 -8.11 -44.57 -3.61
C VAL A 307 -7.74 -45.54 -2.49
N PHE A 308 -7.56 -46.81 -2.82
CA PHE A 308 -7.09 -47.82 -1.89
C PHE A 308 -5.70 -48.27 -2.33
N LEU A 309 -4.79 -48.35 -1.37
CA LEU A 309 -3.41 -48.76 -1.51
C LEU A 309 -3.23 -50.13 -0.86
N THR A 310 -2.27 -50.91 -1.35
CA THR A 310 -1.87 -52.19 -0.80
C THR A 310 -0.58 -52.09 0.01
N PHE A 311 -0.33 -53.08 0.87
CA PHE A 311 0.93 -53.27 1.58
C PHE A 311 1.86 -54.27 0.89
N ASP A 312 1.47 -54.84 -0.25
CA ASP A 312 2.29 -55.79 -1.00
C ASP A 312 3.60 -55.12 -1.47
N PRO A 313 4.77 -55.55 -0.96
CA PRO A 313 6.05 -54.97 -1.39
C PRO A 313 6.37 -55.26 -2.87
N GLY A 314 5.67 -56.20 -3.50
CA GLY A 314 5.76 -56.51 -4.93
C GLY A 314 4.89 -55.62 -5.82
N ASP A 315 3.99 -54.81 -5.26
CA ASP A 315 3.19 -53.85 -6.02
C ASP A 315 3.96 -52.53 -6.23
N ALA A 316 3.66 -51.88 -7.35
CA ALA A 316 4.18 -50.56 -7.71
C ALA A 316 3.50 -49.43 -6.93
N ASP A 317 2.52 -49.72 -6.08
CA ASP A 317 1.68 -48.73 -5.42
C ASP A 317 2.38 -47.93 -4.29
N GLU A 318 1.67 -46.97 -3.71
CA GLU A 318 2.27 -45.90 -2.92
C GLU A 318 2.47 -46.26 -1.44
N ALA A 319 1.95 -47.39 -0.96
CA ALA A 319 2.04 -47.82 0.43
C ALA A 319 2.91 -49.06 0.62
N GLN A 320 3.52 -49.16 1.80
CA GLN A 320 4.30 -50.33 2.20
C GLN A 320 4.24 -50.47 3.72
N PHE A 321 3.99 -51.67 4.21
CA PHE A 321 4.21 -52.02 5.61
C PHE A 321 5.41 -52.95 5.74
N THR A 322 6.35 -52.63 6.62
CA THR A 322 7.51 -53.48 6.90
C THR A 322 7.33 -54.15 8.26
N PRO A 323 7.01 -55.46 8.32
CA PRO A 323 6.75 -56.14 9.60
C PRO A 323 7.96 -56.19 10.54
N LEU A 324 9.19 -56.28 9.99
CA LEU A 324 10.42 -56.32 10.77
C LEU A 324 10.66 -55.02 11.55
N ASP A 325 10.38 -53.89 10.93
CA ASP A 325 10.63 -52.55 11.48
C ASP A 325 9.34 -51.88 12.01
N HIS A 326 8.22 -52.62 12.01
CA HIS A 326 6.88 -52.13 12.39
C HIS A 326 6.53 -50.75 11.83
N THR A 327 6.89 -50.49 10.58
CA THR A 327 6.77 -49.15 9.99
C THR A 327 5.82 -49.19 8.79
N LEU A 328 4.79 -48.35 8.84
CA LEU A 328 3.94 -48.04 7.70
C LEU A 328 4.52 -46.82 6.97
N ARG A 329 4.73 -46.96 5.66
CA ARG A 329 5.23 -45.88 4.80
C ARG A 329 4.26 -45.63 3.66
N VAL A 330 3.99 -44.36 3.38
CA VAL A 330 3.25 -43.92 2.20
C VAL A 330 4.05 -42.88 1.44
N LEU A 331 4.34 -43.14 0.17
CA LEU A 331 5.05 -42.25 -0.75
C LEU A 331 4.10 -41.84 -1.87
N PHE A 332 3.41 -40.72 -1.71
CA PHE A 332 2.39 -40.26 -2.66
C PHE A 332 2.93 -39.98 -4.07
N SER A 333 4.24 -39.76 -4.22
CA SER A 333 4.87 -39.45 -5.50
C SER A 333 5.47 -40.66 -6.22
N ARG A 334 5.17 -41.90 -5.77
CA ARG A 334 5.82 -43.11 -6.32
C ARG A 334 5.35 -43.41 -7.74
N ASN A 335 4.06 -43.27 -8.03
CA ASN A 335 3.47 -43.60 -9.34
C ASN A 335 3.19 -42.39 -10.23
N ALA A 336 2.86 -41.25 -9.62
CA ALA A 336 2.64 -40.00 -10.32
C ALA A 336 3.13 -38.82 -9.47
N PRO A 337 3.50 -37.68 -10.07
CA PRO A 337 3.77 -36.47 -9.32
C PRO A 337 2.57 -36.10 -8.44
N PHE A 338 2.78 -36.08 -7.12
CA PHE A 338 1.79 -35.64 -6.16
C PHE A 338 2.15 -34.27 -5.61
N TYR A 339 1.16 -33.37 -5.64
CA TYR A 339 1.25 -32.04 -5.06
C TYR A 339 0.09 -31.82 -4.09
N LEU A 340 0.40 -31.31 -2.91
CA LEU A 340 -0.60 -30.81 -1.97
C LEU A 340 -0.56 -29.28 -1.98
N ALA A 341 -1.52 -28.64 -2.65
CA ALA A 341 -1.54 -27.19 -2.79
C ALA A 341 -1.86 -26.48 -1.46
N PRO A 342 -1.52 -25.18 -1.32
CA PRO A 342 -1.87 -24.40 -0.12
C PRO A 342 -3.36 -24.54 0.26
N GLY A 343 -3.62 -24.81 1.53
CA GLY A 343 -4.98 -24.96 2.07
C GLY A 343 -5.67 -26.30 1.78
N GLN A 344 -5.08 -27.16 0.94
CA GLN A 344 -5.61 -28.51 0.70
C GLN A 344 -5.26 -29.47 1.84
N ALA A 345 -6.15 -30.44 2.05
CA ALA A 345 -5.95 -31.51 3.01
C ALA A 345 -6.46 -32.85 2.47
N GLY A 346 -5.83 -33.94 2.88
CA GLY A 346 -6.28 -35.31 2.61
C GLY A 346 -6.16 -36.18 3.85
N VAL A 347 -6.74 -37.38 3.80
CA VAL A 347 -6.79 -38.29 4.96
C VAL A 347 -6.39 -39.70 4.53
N ILE A 348 -5.42 -40.26 5.24
CA ILE A 348 -5.09 -41.69 5.21
C ILE A 348 -5.88 -42.40 6.31
N THR A 349 -6.53 -43.51 5.99
CA THR A 349 -7.20 -44.38 6.95
C THR A 349 -6.68 -45.81 6.84
N TYR A 350 -6.25 -46.40 7.94
CA TYR A 350 -5.81 -47.79 8.01
C TYR A 350 -6.26 -48.43 9.33
N ARG A 351 -6.29 -49.77 9.40
CA ARG A 351 -6.73 -50.50 10.59
C ARG A 351 -5.58 -51.29 11.21
N VAL A 352 -5.65 -51.45 12.52
CA VAL A 352 -4.73 -52.31 13.27
C VAL A 352 -5.52 -53.16 14.25
N ARG A 353 -5.00 -54.34 14.57
CA ARG A 353 -5.48 -55.23 15.62
C ARG A 353 -4.57 -55.15 16.83
N VAL A 354 -5.15 -55.07 18.02
CA VAL A 354 -4.43 -55.19 19.28
C VAL A 354 -4.02 -56.65 19.49
N ARG A 355 -2.74 -56.90 19.81
CA ARG A 355 -2.22 -58.24 20.10
C ARG A 355 -2.76 -58.82 21.40
#